data_AF-A0A0S3U7Q7-F1
#
_entry.id   AF-A0A0S3U7Q7-F1
#
_cell.length_a   1.000
_cell.length_b   1.000
_cell.length_c   1.000
_cell.angle_alpha   90.00
_cell.angle_beta   90.00
_cell.angle_gamma   90.00
#
_symmetry.space_group_name_H-M   'P 1'
#
loop_
_entity.id
_entity.type
_entity.pdbx_description
1 polymer ?
#
loop_
_entity_poly.entity_id
_entity_poly.type
_entity_poly.pdbx_seq_one_letter_code
_entity_poly.pdbx_strand_id
1 'polypeptide(L)' 'MDVALLYLALGGAYLVVVPLIIFFYLKTRWYVASSVERGFMYFMVFLYFPGMLLLAPFLNFRPKARQIEA' A
#
# COMPACT_ATOMS: atom_id res chain seq x y z
N MET A 1 -9.88 -6.12 -29.18
CA MET A 1 -10.21 -6.69 -27.85
C MET A 1 -9.01 -6.59 -26.90
N ASP A 2 -7.80 -6.72 -27.43
CA ASP A 2 -6.54 -6.78 -26.66
C ASP A 2 -6.21 -5.49 -25.90
N VAL A 3 -6.50 -4.33 -26.51
CA VAL A 3 -6.25 -3.02 -25.90
C VAL A 3 -7.11 -2.79 -24.65
N ALA A 4 -8.38 -3.22 -24.68
CA ALA A 4 -9.28 -3.08 -23.54
C ALA A 4 -8.84 -3.97 -22.36
N LEU A 5 -8.45 -5.21 -22.65
CA LEU A 5 -7.91 -6.13 -21.65
C LEU A 5 -6.61 -5.60 -21.05
N LEU A 6 -5.73 -5.03 -21.88
CA LEU A 6 -4.49 -4.40 -21.42
C LEU A 6 -4.77 -3.26 -20.44
N TYR A 7 -5.66 -2.33 -20.78
CA TYR A 7 -5.99 -1.22 -19.87
C TYR A 7 -6.71 -1.69 -18.61
N LEU A 8 -7.54 -2.73 -18.69
CA LEU A 8 -8.16 -3.33 -17.51
C LEU A 8 -7.11 -3.97 -16.59
N ALA A 9 -6.13 -4.68 -17.15
CA ALA A 9 -5.04 -5.26 -16.39
C ALA A 9 -4.14 -4.18 -15.75
N LEU A 10 -3.77 -3.15 -16.51
CA LEU A 10 -2.97 -2.03 -15.99
C LEU A 10 -3.73 -1.24 -14.93
N GLY A 11 -5.02 -0.97 -15.15
CA GLY A 11 -5.88 -0.29 -14.18
C GLY A 11 -6.07 -1.10 -12.91
N GLY A 12 -6.29 -2.41 -13.01
CA GLY A 12 -6.38 -3.31 -11.87
C GLY A 12 -5.06 -3.40 -11.09
N ALA A 13 -3.93 -3.46 -11.79
CA ALA A 13 -2.61 -3.43 -11.16
C ALA A 13 -2.39 -2.10 -10.41
N TYR A 14 -2.71 -0.97 -11.04
CA TYR A 14 -2.53 0.38 -10.49
C TYR A 14 -3.47 0.70 -9.32
N LEU A 15 -4.74 0.30 -9.38
CA LEU A 15 -5.74 0.64 -8.37
C LEU A 15 -5.84 -0.39 -7.23
N VAL A 16 -5.43 -1.64 -7.45
CA VAL A 16 -5.63 -2.72 -6.46
C VAL A 16 -4.31 -3.38 -6.06
N VAL A 17 -3.59 -3.96 -7.01
CA VAL A 17 -2.44 -4.83 -6.70
C VAL A 17 -1.27 -4.04 -6.09
N VAL A 18 -0.82 -2.97 -6.76
CA VAL A 18 0.33 -2.17 -6.31
C VAL A 18 0.02 -1.42 -5.00
N PRO A 19 -1.14 -0.76 -4.83
CA PRO A 19 -1.52 -0.13 -3.55
C PRO A 19 -1.52 -1.11 -2.37
N LEU A 20 -2.01 -2.34 -2.57
CA LEU A 20 -2.00 -3.37 -1.53
C LEU A 20 -0.55 -3.70 -1.10
N ILE A 21 0.36 -3.87 -2.06
CA ILE A 21 1.79 -4.12 -1.79
C ILE A 21 2.39 -2.93 -1.01
N ILE A 22 2.08 -1.70 -1.41
CA ILE A 22 2.56 -0.48 -0.74
C ILE A 22 2.09 -0.44 0.72
N PHE A 23 0.83 -0.76 1.02
CA PHE A 23 0.34 -0.81 2.40
C PHE A 23 1.18 -1.76 3.28
N PHE A 24 1.52 -2.95 2.77
CA PHE A 24 2.38 -3.90 3.50
C PHE A 24 3.82 -3.43 3.61
N TYR A 25 4.37 -2.81 2.56
CA TYR A 25 5.70 -2.23 2.59
C TYR A 25 5.81 -1.12 3.65
N LEU A 26 4.87 -0.18 3.65
CA LEU A 26 4.77 0.89 4.64
C LEU A 26 4.66 0.30 6.04
N LYS A 27 3.71 -0.61 6.29
CA LYS A 27 3.51 -1.25 7.59
C LYS A 27 4.78 -1.90 8.13
N THR A 28 5.53 -2.61 7.28
CA THR A 28 6.69 -3.40 7.70
C THR A 28 7.89 -2.52 8.03
N ARG A 29 8.09 -1.43 7.30
CA ARG A 29 9.32 -0.62 7.37
C ARG A 29 9.12 0.75 8.03
N TRP A 30 7.89 1.11 8.42
CA TRP A 30 7.56 2.46 8.90
C TRP A 30 8.43 2.96 10.06
N TYR A 31 8.94 2.11 10.94
CA TYR A 31 9.73 2.56 12.09
C TYR A 31 11.25 2.41 11.89
N VAL A 32 11.68 1.79 10.79
CA VAL A 32 13.09 1.45 10.54
C VAL A 32 13.65 2.04 9.24
N ALA A 33 12.80 2.70 8.43
CA ALA A 33 13.20 3.25 7.14
C ALA A 33 14.19 4.41 7.25
N SER A 34 15.16 4.46 6.34
CA SER A 34 16.11 5.58 6.19
C SER A 34 15.44 6.84 5.64
N SER A 35 16.13 7.98 5.63
CA SER A 35 15.61 9.25 5.10
C SER A 35 15.27 9.18 3.62
N VAL A 36 16.14 8.56 2.81
CA VAL A 36 15.92 8.35 1.38
C VAL A 36 14.77 7.38 1.14
N GLU A 37 14.72 6.27 1.89
CA GLU A 37 13.64 5.29 1.80
C GLU A 37 12.29 5.93 2.18
N ARG A 38 12.27 6.79 3.20
CA ARG A 38 11.07 7.53 3.59
C ARG A 38 10.57 8.45 2.47
N GLY A 39 11.48 9.16 1.81
CA GLY A 39 11.14 9.99 0.65
C GLY A 39 10.50 9.17 -0.47
N PHE A 40 11.09 8.01 -0.79
CA PHE A 40 10.55 7.08 -1.78
C PHE A 40 9.19 6.51 -1.37
N MET A 41 8.99 6.17 -0.09
CA MET A 41 7.70 5.74 0.45
C MET A 41 6.60 6.79 0.21
N TYR A 42 6.89 8.06 0.48
CA TYR A 42 5.92 9.14 0.23
C TYR A 42 5.64 9.31 -1.27
N PHE A 43 6.67 9.23 -2.11
CA PHE A 43 6.49 9.24 -3.56
C PHE A 43 5.53 8.13 -4.03
N MET A 44 5.73 6.88 -3.57
CA MET A 44 4.84 5.76 -3.87
C MET A 44 3.40 6.02 -3.39
N VAL A 45 3.25 6.58 -2.18
CA VAL A 45 1.93 6.96 -1.63
C VAL A 45 1.21 7.94 -2.54
N PHE A 46 1.87 8.98 -3.02
CA PHE A 46 1.25 9.97 -3.92
C PHE A 46 1.00 9.41 -5.32
N LEU A 47 1.93 8.60 -5.85
CA LEU A 47 1.79 7.99 -7.17
C LEU A 47 0.58 7.06 -7.25
N TYR A 48 0.25 6.34 -6.17
CA TYR A 48 -0.84 5.36 -6.10
C TYR A 48 -1.98 5.76 -5.16
N PHE A 49 -2.08 7.06 -4.84
CA PHE A 49 -3.05 7.59 -3.90
C PHE A 49 -4.52 7.18 -4.20
N PRO A 50 -5.01 7.21 -5.46
CA PRO A 50 -6.39 6.82 -5.76
C PRO A 50 -6.71 5.38 -5.36
N GLY A 51 -5.79 4.44 -5.62
CA GLY A 51 -5.97 3.03 -5.28
C GLY A 51 -5.88 2.78 -3.77
N MET A 52 -4.99 3.50 -3.08
CA MET A 52 -4.93 3.41 -1.62
C MET A 52 -6.19 3.97 -0.96
N LEU A 53 -6.76 5.05 -1.48
CA LEU A 53 -8.03 5.59 -0.98
C LEU A 53 -9.18 4.58 -1.13
N LEU A 54 -9.21 3.86 -2.24
CA LEU A 54 -10.20 2.80 -2.51
C LEU A 54 -10.09 1.64 -1.50
N LEU A 55 -8.86 1.24 -1.15
CA LEU A 55 -8.62 0.10 -0.26
C LEU A 55 -8.60 0.46 1.24
N ALA A 56 -8.41 1.75 1.58
CA ALA A 56 -8.26 2.22 2.95
C ALA A 56 -9.39 1.77 3.91
N PRO A 57 -10.68 1.74 3.53
CA PRO A 57 -11.75 1.30 4.42
C PRO A 57 -11.66 -0.18 4.84
N PHE A 58 -10.96 -1.01 4.07
CA PHE A 58 -10.93 -2.46 4.26
C PHE A 58 -9.71 -2.94 5.07
N LEU A 59 -8.70 -2.10 5.23
CA LEU A 59 -7.44 -2.47 5.87
C LEU A 59 -7.36 -1.89 7.29
N ASN A 60 -7.20 -2.76 8.29
CA ASN A 60 -7.01 -2.36 9.68
C ASN A 60 -5.58 -2.71 10.15
N PHE A 61 -4.75 -1.69 10.32
CA PHE A 61 -3.38 -1.83 10.83
C PHE A 61 -3.22 -1.43 12.30
N ARG A 62 -4.30 -1.52 13.07
CA ARG A 62 -4.22 -1.38 14.53
C ARG A 62 -3.20 -2.37 15.10
N PRO A 63 -2.29 -1.93 15.99
CA PRO A 63 -1.41 -2.83 16.72
C PRO A 63 -2.21 -3.94 17.41
N LYS A 64 -1.68 -5.17 17.37
CA LYS A 64 -2.28 -6.28 18.12
C LYS A 64 -2.11 -6.02 19.61
N ALA A 65 -3.09 -6.45 20.41
CA ALA A 65 -2.99 -6.38 21.86
C ALA A 65 -1.73 -7.13 22.33
N ARG A 66 -0.98 -6.50 23.24
CA ARG A 66 0.19 -7.12 23.86
C ARG A 66 -0.28 -8.18 24.85
N GLN A 67 0.27 -9.38 24.75
CA GLN A 67 0.10 -10.41 25.79
C GLN A 67 0.90 -9.97 27.02
N ILE A 68 0.25 -9.94 28.18
CA ILE A 68 0.88 -9.65 29.47
C ILE A 68 0.96 -11.00 30.18
N GLU A 69 2.17 -11.50 30.42
CA GLU A 69 2.38 -12.67 31.28
C GLU A 69 2.02 -12.26 32.72
N ALA A 70 1.25 -13.11 33.40
CA ALA A 70 0.77 -12.89 34.76
C ALA A 70 1.86 -13.19 35.80
#